data_AF-A0A953IKT5-F1
#
_entry.id   AF-A0A953IKT5-F1
#
_cell.length_a   1.000
_cell.length_b   1.000
_cell.length_c   1.000
_cell.angle_alpha   90.00
_cell.angle_beta   90.00
_cell.angle_gamma   90.00
#
_symmetry.space_group_name_H-M   'P 1'
#
loop_
_entity.id
_entity.type
_entity.pdbx_description
1 polymer ?
#
loop_
_entity_poly.entity_id
_entity_poly.type
_entity_poly.pdbx_seq_one_letter_code
_entity_poly.pdbx_strand_id
1 'polypeptide(L)'
;MNAKYTHIIAAALGALLFAGGAPAAGPAKSVDQRAPLVLLDEERHIVLEEMRNFLAVLQTITDALTREDMKEIARAARTMGSGAANEIPPKTVAKLPEEFKVLAGNVHTIFDLMALD
;
A
#
# COMPACT_ATOMS: atom_id res chain seq x y z
N MET A 1 -8.20 -12.45 63.26
CA MET A 1 -8.72 -12.81 61.93
C MET A 1 -8.50 -14.31 61.75
N ASN A 2 -9.58 -15.09 61.57
CA ASN A 2 -9.59 -16.54 61.82
C ASN A 2 -8.80 -17.35 60.77
N ALA A 3 -7.82 -18.14 61.24
CA ALA A 3 -6.89 -18.96 60.44
C ALA A 3 -7.55 -19.96 59.47
N LYS A 4 -8.85 -20.25 59.66
CA LYS A 4 -9.61 -21.19 58.82
C LYS A 4 -9.86 -20.67 57.39
N TYR A 5 -9.85 -19.35 57.18
CA TYR A 5 -10.06 -18.76 55.85
C TYR A 5 -8.74 -18.42 55.13
N THR A 6 -7.63 -18.36 55.86
CA THR A 6 -6.31 -17.98 55.33
C THR A 6 -5.80 -18.98 54.29
N HIS A 7 -6.05 -20.28 54.51
CA HIS A 7 -5.64 -21.34 53.56
C HIS A 7 -6.53 -21.38 52.30
N ILE A 8 -7.82 -21.04 52.43
CA ILE A 8 -8.77 -21.02 51.31
C ILE A 8 -8.46 -19.82 50.39
N ILE A 9 -8.15 -18.66 50.98
CA ILE A 9 -7.78 -17.45 50.23
C ILE A 9 -6.41 -17.63 49.56
N ALA A 10 -5.43 -18.26 50.23
CA ALA A 10 -4.13 -18.53 49.65
C ALA A 10 -4.18 -19.52 48.46
N ALA A 11 -5.04 -20.55 48.55
CA ALA A 11 -5.26 -21.49 47.44
C ALA A 11 -5.96 -20.82 46.25
N ALA A 12 -6.93 -19.92 46.50
CA ALA A 12 -7.62 -19.16 45.46
C ALA A 12 -6.69 -18.14 44.77
N LEU A 13 -5.77 -17.50 45.50
CA LEU A 13 -4.77 -16.60 44.90
C LEU A 13 -3.70 -17.35 44.10
N GLY A 14 -3.28 -18.54 44.56
CA GLY A 14 -2.29 -19.36 43.84
C GLY A 14 -2.80 -19.87 42.49
N ALA A 15 -4.09 -20.20 42.39
CA ALA A 15 -4.71 -20.64 41.15
C ALA A 15 -4.87 -19.51 40.11
N LEU A 16 -4.96 -18.25 40.56
CA LEU A 16 -5.12 -17.09 39.67
C LEU A 16 -3.78 -16.63 39.05
N LEU A 17 -2.65 -16.97 39.68
CA LEU A 17 -1.31 -16.57 39.22
C LEU A 17 -0.67 -17.55 38.22
N PHE A 18 -1.24 -18.75 38.05
CA PHE A 18 -0.75 -19.77 37.09
C PHE A 18 -1.49 -19.79 35.75
N ALA A 19 -2.53 -18.95 35.58
CA ALA A 19 -3.13 -18.70 34.29
C ALA A 19 -2.23 -17.75 33.48
N GLY A 20 -1.05 -18.25 33.09
CA GLY A 20 -0.17 -17.59 32.15
C GLY A 20 -0.96 -17.26 30.90
N GLY A 21 -0.99 -15.98 30.52
CA GLY A 21 -1.70 -15.52 29.33
C GLY A 21 -1.26 -16.36 28.13
N ALA A 22 -2.21 -17.08 27.54
CA ALA A 22 -1.97 -17.70 26.24
C ALA A 22 -1.47 -16.58 25.30
N PRO A 23 -0.44 -16.81 24.47
CA PRO A 23 -0.14 -15.86 23.42
C PRO A 23 -1.46 -15.67 22.65
N ALA A 24 -1.96 -14.44 22.61
CA ALA A 24 -3.10 -14.12 21.79
C ALA A 24 -2.65 -14.42 20.35
N ALA A 25 -2.99 -15.63 19.87
CA ALA A 25 -2.84 -15.98 18.49
C ALA A 25 -3.76 -14.98 17.77
N GLY A 26 -3.14 -13.96 17.16
CA GLY A 26 -3.86 -13.06 16.28
C GLY A 26 -4.65 -13.89 15.26
N PRO A 27 -5.69 -13.30 14.64
CA PRO A 27 -6.51 -14.02 13.66
C PRO A 27 -5.60 -14.75 12.68
N ALA A 28 -5.93 -16.02 12.39
CA ALA A 28 -5.16 -16.84 11.46
C ALA A 28 -4.94 -16.03 10.19
N LYS A 29 -3.67 -15.82 9.81
CA LYS A 29 -3.34 -15.11 8.57
C LYS A 29 -4.04 -15.85 7.44
N SER A 30 -4.96 -15.18 6.76
CA SER A 30 -5.60 -15.72 5.56
C SER A 30 -4.52 -16.09 4.55
N VAL A 31 -4.74 -17.17 3.82
CA VAL A 31 -3.86 -17.56 2.70
C VAL A 31 -3.75 -16.38 1.74
N ASP A 32 -2.53 -16.06 1.30
CA ASP A 32 -2.30 -15.04 0.29
C ASP A 32 -2.90 -15.51 -1.04
N GLN A 33 -3.88 -14.76 -1.55
CA GLN A 33 -4.61 -15.08 -2.77
C GLN A 33 -4.11 -14.25 -3.98
N ARG A 34 -3.03 -13.48 -3.82
CA ARG A 34 -2.48 -12.67 -4.91
C ARG A 34 -1.78 -13.56 -5.94
N ALA A 35 -2.04 -13.30 -7.22
CA ALA A 35 -1.30 -13.92 -8.31
C ALA A 35 0.12 -13.31 -8.39
N PRO A 36 1.19 -14.12 -8.52
CA PRO A 36 2.53 -13.60 -8.68
C PRO A 36 2.70 -12.98 -10.08
N LEU A 37 3.26 -11.77 -10.14
CA LEU A 37 3.68 -11.13 -11.38
C LEU A 37 5.14 -11.49 -11.67
N VAL A 38 5.37 -12.31 -12.69
CA VAL A 38 6.72 -12.77 -13.06
C VAL A 38 7.34 -11.81 -14.06
N LEU A 39 8.41 -11.13 -13.63
CA LEU A 39 9.16 -10.15 -14.41
C LEU A 39 10.64 -10.46 -14.35
N LEU A 40 11.39 -10.01 -15.36
CA LEU A 40 12.85 -9.91 -15.28
C LEU A 40 13.23 -8.76 -14.32
N ASP A 41 14.46 -8.75 -13.83
CA ASP A 41 14.90 -7.77 -12.82
C ASP A 41 14.79 -6.33 -13.34
N GLU A 42 15.13 -6.11 -14.61
CA GLU A 42 15.01 -4.81 -15.27
C GLU A 42 13.55 -4.38 -15.48
N GLU A 43 12.67 -5.33 -15.79
CA GLU A 43 11.24 -5.05 -15.98
C GLU A 43 10.58 -4.70 -14.64
N ARG A 44 10.94 -5.43 -13.57
CA ARG A 44 10.53 -5.13 -12.21
C ARG A 44 11.02 -3.76 -11.76
N HIS A 45 12.25 -3.40 -12.09
CA HIS A 45 12.81 -2.10 -11.77
C HIS A 45 11.96 -0.97 -12.37
N ILE A 46 11.65 -1.07 -13.67
CA ILE A 46 10.83 -0.09 -14.41
C ILE A 46 9.44 0.06 -13.77
N VAL A 47 8.74 -1.05 -13.51
CA VAL A 47 7.40 -1.00 -12.89
C VAL A 47 7.45 -0.30 -11.54
N LEU A 48 8.43 -0.64 -10.70
CA LEU A 48 8.56 -0.04 -9.37
C LEU A 48 9.03 1.41 -9.42
N GLU A 49 9.81 1.80 -10.43
CA GLU A 49 10.19 3.18 -10.69
C GLU A 49 8.97 4.03 -11.00
N GLU A 50 8.10 3.56 -11.90
CA GLU A 50 6.86 4.25 -12.21
C GLU A 50 5.95 4.40 -10.98
N MET A 51 5.84 3.36 -10.15
CA MET A 51 5.10 3.45 -8.88
C MET A 51 5.66 4.51 -7.91
N ARG A 52 6.98 4.70 -7.89
CA ARG A 52 7.62 5.76 -7.09
C ARG A 52 7.39 7.14 -7.70
N ASN A 53 7.41 7.25 -9.02
CA ASN A 53 7.16 8.50 -9.73
C ASN A 53 5.72 8.99 -9.50
N PHE A 54 4.73 8.10 -9.54
CA PHE A 54 3.36 8.46 -9.16
C PHE A 54 3.28 9.05 -7.74
N LEU A 55 3.96 8.44 -6.77
CA LEU A 55 3.96 8.94 -5.39
C LEU A 55 4.66 10.31 -5.28
N ALA A 56 5.79 10.50 -5.97
CA ALA A 56 6.51 11.77 -5.99
C ALA A 56 5.64 12.89 -6.60
N VAL A 57 4.92 12.60 -7.68
CA VAL A 57 4.04 13.57 -8.34
C VAL A 57 2.82 13.88 -7.47
N LEU A 58 2.24 12.89 -6.77
CA LEU A 58 1.17 13.15 -5.80
C LEU A 58 1.63 14.06 -4.66
N GLN A 59 2.88 13.91 -4.20
CA GLN A 59 3.45 14.81 -3.19
C GLN A 59 3.54 16.24 -3.73
N THR A 60 4.06 16.44 -4.94
CA THR A 60 4.14 17.76 -5.60
C THR A 60 2.76 18.39 -5.78
N ILE A 61 1.78 17.62 -6.24
CA ILE A 61 0.40 18.09 -6.42
C ILE A 61 -0.22 18.48 -5.08
N THR A 62 -0.05 17.66 -4.03
CA THR A 62 -0.58 17.94 -2.70
C THR A 62 0.03 19.22 -2.11
N ASP A 63 1.32 19.42 -2.28
CA ASP A 63 2.03 20.63 -1.88
C ASP A 63 1.53 21.88 -2.66
N ALA A 64 1.42 21.78 -3.99
CA ALA A 64 0.90 22.85 -4.85
C ALA A 64 -0.56 23.24 -4.52
N LEU A 65 -1.40 22.26 -4.16
CA LEU A 65 -2.77 22.50 -3.70
C LEU A 65 -2.83 23.43 -2.50
N THR A 66 -1.89 23.32 -1.54
CA THR A 66 -1.85 24.20 -0.35
C THR A 66 -1.56 25.66 -0.67
N ARG A 67 -0.98 25.93 -1.85
CA ARG A 67 -0.64 27.26 -2.34
C ARG A 67 -1.57 27.75 -3.45
N GLU A 68 -2.60 26.95 -3.79
CA GLU A 68 -3.49 27.22 -4.92
C GLU A 68 -2.75 27.36 -6.27
N ASP A 69 -1.59 26.71 -6.42
CA ASP A 69 -0.77 26.79 -7.65
C ASP A 69 -1.23 25.76 -8.69
N MET A 70 -2.30 26.08 -9.42
CA MET A 70 -2.85 25.18 -10.45
C MET A 70 -1.86 24.94 -11.60
N LYS A 71 -0.94 25.87 -11.87
CA LYS A 71 0.08 25.70 -12.91
C LYS A 71 1.11 24.66 -12.53
N GLU A 72 1.51 24.58 -11.27
CA GLU A 72 2.36 23.50 -10.76
C GLU A 72 1.64 22.17 -10.77
N ILE A 73 0.36 22.12 -10.37
CA ILE A 73 -0.44 20.89 -10.45
C ILE A 73 -0.46 20.36 -11.88
N ALA A 74 -0.81 21.20 -12.85
CA ALA A 74 -0.89 20.78 -14.24
C ALA A 74 0.48 20.37 -14.80
N ARG A 75 1.56 21.09 -14.46
CA ARG A 75 2.93 20.70 -14.85
C ARG A 75 3.32 19.35 -14.27
N ALA A 76 3.09 19.13 -12.98
CA ALA A 76 3.39 17.85 -12.34
C ALA A 76 2.55 16.72 -12.95
N ALA A 77 1.26 16.94 -13.18
CA ALA A 77 0.36 15.94 -13.76
C ALA A 77 0.77 15.52 -15.18
N ARG A 78 1.23 16.45 -16.02
CA ARG A 78 1.74 16.15 -17.38
C ARG A 78 2.85 15.10 -17.38
N THR A 79 3.66 15.03 -16.33
CA THR A 79 4.76 14.05 -16.24
C THR A 79 4.27 12.62 -16.12
N MET A 80 3.03 12.39 -15.65
CA MET A 80 2.45 11.07 -15.40
C MET A 80 1.21 10.79 -16.25
N GLY A 81 0.94 11.65 -17.25
CA GLY A 81 -0.15 11.46 -18.22
C GLY A 81 0.06 10.28 -19.16
N SER A 82 -0.78 10.12 -20.19
CA SER A 82 -0.67 9.02 -21.15
C SER A 82 0.65 8.99 -21.92
N GLY A 83 1.38 10.11 -21.96
CA GLY A 83 2.73 10.17 -22.51
C GLY A 83 3.72 9.24 -21.78
N ALA A 84 3.69 9.24 -20.44
CA ALA A 84 4.57 8.44 -19.60
C ALA A 84 4.35 6.92 -19.79
N ALA A 85 3.11 6.51 -20.01
CA ALA A 85 2.76 5.12 -20.27
C ALA A 85 3.53 4.53 -21.47
N ASN A 86 3.87 5.37 -22.46
CA ASN A 86 4.60 4.95 -23.67
C ASN A 86 6.10 4.71 -23.42
N GLU A 87 6.63 5.11 -22.27
CA GLU A 87 8.03 4.90 -21.89
C GLU A 87 8.26 3.46 -21.39
N ILE A 88 7.19 2.75 -21.03
CA ILE A 88 7.27 1.35 -20.60
C ILE A 88 7.46 0.44 -21.81
N PRO A 89 8.50 -0.41 -21.85
CA PRO A 89 8.75 -1.29 -22.99
C PRO A 89 7.54 -2.21 -23.29
N PRO A 90 7.12 -2.36 -24.56
CA PRO A 90 5.98 -3.21 -24.91
C PRO A 90 6.09 -4.66 -24.43
N LYS A 91 7.32 -5.20 -24.37
CA LYS A 91 7.60 -6.53 -23.81
C LYS A 91 7.24 -6.66 -22.33
N THR A 92 7.41 -5.57 -21.57
CA THR A 92 7.04 -5.49 -20.15
C THR A 92 5.53 -5.37 -20.03
N VAL A 93 4.91 -4.49 -20.82
CA VAL A 93 3.45 -4.29 -20.84
C VAL A 93 2.71 -5.60 -21.16
N ALA A 94 3.24 -6.41 -22.09
CA ALA A 94 2.66 -7.70 -22.45
C ALA A 94 2.56 -8.71 -21.30
N LYS A 95 3.39 -8.57 -20.26
CA LYS A 95 3.39 -9.43 -19.06
C LYS A 95 2.42 -8.98 -17.98
N LEU A 96 1.88 -7.77 -18.09
CA LEU A 96 0.97 -7.21 -17.08
C LEU A 96 -0.42 -7.87 -17.18
N PRO A 97 -1.11 -8.12 -16.05
CA PRO A 97 -2.50 -8.57 -16.05
C PRO A 97 -3.40 -7.55 -16.76
N GLU A 98 -4.48 -8.01 -17.38
CA GLU A 98 -5.37 -7.13 -18.16
C GLU A 98 -6.06 -6.09 -17.27
N GLU A 99 -6.54 -6.51 -16.10
CA GLU A 99 -7.15 -5.62 -15.11
C GLU A 99 -6.17 -4.54 -14.65
N PHE A 100 -4.87 -4.88 -14.57
CA PHE A 100 -3.83 -3.93 -14.23
C PHE A 100 -3.62 -2.89 -15.34
N LYS A 101 -3.62 -3.31 -16.62
CA LYS A 101 -3.48 -2.37 -17.76
C LYS A 101 -4.63 -1.38 -17.82
N VAL A 102 -5.86 -1.86 -17.62
CA VAL A 102 -7.06 -1.00 -17.57
C VAL A 102 -6.92 0.01 -16.42
N LEU A 103 -6.54 -0.44 -15.23
CA LEU A 103 -6.32 0.44 -14.09
C LEU A 103 -5.23 1.48 -14.37
N ALA A 104 -4.07 1.05 -14.87
CA ALA A 104 -2.94 1.93 -15.17
C ALA A 104 -3.31 2.97 -16.24
N GLY A 105 -3.97 2.56 -17.32
CA GLY A 105 -4.45 3.47 -18.36
C GLY A 105 -5.42 4.53 -17.84
N ASN A 106 -6.33 4.15 -16.95
CA ASN A 106 -7.24 5.10 -16.29
C ASN A 106 -6.47 6.10 -15.41
N VAL A 107 -5.45 5.65 -14.66
CA VAL A 107 -4.61 6.54 -13.86
C VAL A 107 -3.91 7.57 -14.73
N HIS A 108 -3.27 7.16 -15.82
CA HIS A 108 -2.63 8.08 -16.77
C HIS A 108 -3.64 9.06 -17.40
N THR A 109 -4.84 8.58 -17.74
CA THR A 109 -5.91 9.44 -18.28
C THR A 109 -6.36 10.50 -17.26
N ILE A 110 -6.44 10.16 -15.97
CA ILE A 110 -6.75 11.14 -14.91
C ILE A 110 -5.66 12.20 -14.81
N PHE A 111 -4.39 11.82 -14.91
CA PHE A 111 -3.29 12.78 -14.95
C PHE A 111 -3.36 13.71 -16.17
N ASP A 112 -3.75 13.20 -17.34
CA ASP A 112 -4.00 14.05 -18.52
C ASP A 112 -5.12 15.07 -18.27
N LEU A 113 -6.20 14.67 -17.59
CA LEU A 113 -7.29 15.58 -17.24
C LEU A 113 -6.84 16.66 -16.24
N MET A 114 -6.05 16.28 -15.24
CA MET A 114 -5.47 17.24 -14.28
C MET A 114 -4.48 18.21 -14.95
N ALA A 115 -3.92 17.83 -16.09
CA ALA A 115 -3.01 18.63 -16.88
C ALA A 115 -3.70 19.64 -17.82
N LEU A 116 -5.03 19.73 -17.84
CA LEU A 116 -5.76 20.64 -18.73
C LEU A 116 -5.78 22.10 -18.25
N ASP A 117 -5.53 22.34 -16.96
CA ASP A 117 -5.40 23.68 -16.37
C ASP A 117 -4.00 24.31 -16.63
#